data_AF-A0AAE0H5S4-F1
#
_entry.id   AF-A0AAE0H5S4-F1
#
_cell.length_a   1.000
_cell.length_b   1.000
_cell.length_c   1.000
_cell.angle_alpha   90.00
_cell.angle_beta   90.00
_cell.angle_gamma   90.00
#
_symmetry.space_group_name_H-M   'P 1'
#
loop_
_entity.id
_entity.type
_entity.pdbx_description
1 polymer ?
#
loop_
_entity_poly.entity_id
_entity_poly.type
_entity_poly.pdbx_seq_one_letter_code
_entity_poly.pdbx_strand_id
1 'polypeptide(L)'
;MEALKTNSGKSGEVQKEKVFAATTRAKVGTDSVDTTTSECSPDRKPFHVVLTSEGNSYQEWQTLIMYYHFKKQQATNPCTEMTGFTRVLSSQGGSPDSLMDIMPTYVAPSVGAHLHRGFRVINRPWSMWKFVTDPKFKEYVKEDYIYIAETDHLLLKDLPNKATPDIVVGFYFPYMEPVETRYDTVKRFWPEGDPKTLYPTGPSPTIMHVDILAKIAELWYQSSVDLKADSAADAVLGWALEMWGYTLACAKLGVKHHIWQQFQIEPASSWHQNVTVEDPYIYHYTFGVEYSVEGIAMIGQVGEWSLDKRRWTYGGFPPRNLSTPPPCAGECAHVLTALFNEATSKLPQWDTAATGTDTLMHRRGGGVAGEPAARGELGYQVATAGAWAIPDLGIDRLYFFKNGRATTTEGSASWTPVNSSALSLQICGRILGLTFNDALHPTSFVATSRGRSYEGKLVSVDGAPAGISVESSEPEPDSVVEAIIGSGPWAWSGTLPLAYLSGGILHTPWGPGKWGPVKPVEGDPTKDIFMEFVGSRHIITFGECSTFQSVRLGDGSIVKGWKQILPPQKACKI
;
A
#
# COMPACT_ATOMS: atom_id res chain seq x y z
N MET A 1 -77.74 19.19 -5.32
CA MET A 1 -78.64 18.43 -4.41
C MET A 1 -77.74 17.75 -3.40
N GLU A 2 -77.91 18.14 -2.12
CA GLU A 2 -77.39 17.58 -0.84
C GLU A 2 -75.87 17.30 -0.73
N ALA A 3 -75.02 18.06 -0.02
CA ALA A 3 -74.97 18.48 1.41
C ALA A 3 -74.80 17.26 2.36
N LEU A 4 -73.83 17.09 3.28
CA LEU A 4 -73.24 17.93 4.36
C LEU A 4 -71.93 17.22 4.86
N LYS A 5 -70.79 17.87 5.13
CA LYS A 5 -70.35 18.64 6.33
C LYS A 5 -70.10 17.85 7.64
N THR A 6 -68.90 18.11 8.21
CA THR A 6 -68.49 18.19 9.65
C THR A 6 -68.34 16.86 10.41
N ASN A 7 -67.42 16.61 11.36
CA ASN A 7 -66.81 17.44 12.42
C ASN A 7 -65.50 16.74 12.92
N SER A 8 -64.36 17.43 13.09
CA SER A 8 -63.83 18.04 14.33
C SER A 8 -63.50 17.08 15.50
N GLY A 9 -62.24 17.13 15.97
CA GLY A 9 -61.96 17.33 17.40
C GLY A 9 -61.27 16.22 18.22
N LYS A 10 -59.97 16.47 18.48
CA LYS A 10 -59.28 16.47 19.78
C LYS A 10 -58.95 15.17 20.56
N SER A 11 -57.65 15.12 20.88
CA SER A 11 -57.00 14.89 22.19
C SER A 11 -56.98 13.50 22.84
N GLY A 12 -55.79 13.10 23.28
CA GLY A 12 -55.62 12.17 24.41
C GLY A 12 -54.31 11.38 24.36
N GLU A 13 -53.24 11.90 24.97
CA GLU A 13 -52.19 11.07 25.58
C GLU A 13 -52.82 10.08 26.58
N VAL A 14 -52.27 8.86 26.73
CA VAL A 14 -51.86 8.26 28.02
C VAL A 14 -50.96 7.04 27.75
N GLN A 15 -49.95 6.93 28.62
CA GLN A 15 -48.84 5.99 28.72
C GLN A 15 -49.18 4.51 29.01
N LYS A 16 -48.23 3.64 28.61
CA LYS A 16 -47.63 2.47 29.30
C LYS A 16 -48.53 1.40 29.94
N GLU A 17 -48.27 0.11 29.64
CA GLU A 17 -47.45 -0.77 30.52
C GLU A 17 -47.15 -2.17 29.93
N LYS A 18 -46.08 -2.76 30.48
CA LYS A 18 -45.39 -4.02 30.15
C LYS A 18 -46.17 -5.28 30.54
N VAL A 19 -45.92 -6.40 29.83
CA VAL A 19 -45.94 -7.75 30.44
C VAL A 19 -44.79 -8.60 29.87
N PHE A 20 -43.73 -8.76 30.67
CA PHE A 20 -42.86 -9.94 30.68
C PHE A 20 -42.44 -10.13 32.14
N ALA A 21 -42.82 -11.26 32.74
CA ALA A 21 -42.31 -11.67 34.04
C ALA A 21 -42.32 -13.19 34.19
N ALA A 22 -41.34 -13.65 34.98
CA ALA A 22 -41.18 -14.93 35.70
C ALA A 22 -39.99 -15.75 35.15
N THR A 23 -38.97 -16.17 35.91
CA THR A 23 -38.72 -16.30 37.37
C THR A 23 -37.17 -16.44 37.50
N THR A 24 -36.42 -15.96 38.50
CA THR A 24 -36.32 -16.51 39.87
C THR A 24 -35.38 -15.64 40.71
N ARG A 25 -35.66 -15.60 42.02
CA ARG A 25 -35.23 -14.63 43.04
C ARG A 25 -34.01 -15.16 43.82
N ALA A 26 -33.01 -14.33 44.06
CA ALA A 26 -32.06 -14.47 45.18
C ALA A 26 -31.75 -13.08 45.78
N LYS A 27 -31.45 -13.06 47.08
CA LYS A 27 -31.68 -11.99 48.06
C LYS A 27 -30.95 -10.65 47.82
N VAL A 28 -31.69 -9.59 48.16
CA VAL A 28 -31.30 -8.17 48.26
C VAL A 28 -30.34 -7.96 49.44
N GLY A 29 -29.16 -7.39 49.15
CA GLY A 29 -28.48 -6.42 50.01
C GLY A 29 -28.79 -5.03 49.45
N THR A 30 -29.28 -4.15 50.31
CA THR A 30 -29.62 -2.77 49.97
C THR A 30 -28.36 -1.94 49.81
N ASP A 31 -28.00 -1.61 48.57
CA ASP A 31 -27.20 -0.43 48.27
C ASP A 31 -27.86 0.29 47.09
N SER A 32 -28.09 1.57 47.29
CA SER A 32 -28.58 2.52 46.29
C SER A 32 -27.78 2.39 45.00
N VAL A 33 -28.46 2.07 43.90
CA VAL A 33 -27.90 2.23 42.56
C VAL A 33 -27.77 3.73 42.31
N ASP A 34 -26.59 4.24 42.62
CA ASP A 34 -26.11 5.51 42.12
C ASP A 34 -26.02 5.38 40.60
N THR A 35 -26.90 6.08 39.89
CA THR A 35 -26.75 6.29 38.45
C THR A 35 -25.54 7.18 38.23
N THR A 36 -24.36 6.58 38.25
CA THR A 36 -23.14 7.23 37.80
C THR A 36 -23.25 7.37 36.28
N THR A 37 -23.74 8.52 35.82
CA THR A 37 -23.20 9.13 34.61
C THR A 37 -21.69 9.11 34.79
N SER A 38 -20.95 8.30 34.04
CA SER A 38 -19.49 8.37 34.09
C SER A 38 -19.10 9.76 33.61
N GLU A 39 -18.83 10.68 34.54
CA GLU A 39 -18.34 12.01 34.21
C GLU A 39 -16.99 11.81 33.52
N CYS A 40 -16.98 12.03 32.21
CA CYS A 40 -15.75 12.04 31.44
C CYS A 40 -14.80 13.09 32.02
N SER A 41 -13.48 12.87 31.90
CA SER A 41 -12.49 13.80 32.45
C SER A 41 -12.78 15.26 32.06
N PRO A 42 -12.77 16.20 33.03
CA PRO A 42 -13.00 17.62 32.75
C PRO A 42 -11.86 18.24 31.92
N ASP A 43 -10.68 17.61 31.90
CA ASP A 43 -9.50 18.08 31.15
C ASP A 43 -9.56 17.69 29.66
N ARG A 44 -10.64 17.05 29.21
CA ARG A 44 -10.84 16.71 27.81
C ARG A 44 -10.81 17.95 26.95
N LYS A 45 -10.23 17.82 25.76
CA LYS A 45 -10.25 18.83 24.70
C LYS A 45 -10.95 18.25 23.47
N PRO A 46 -12.28 18.23 23.45
CA PRO A 46 -13.03 17.74 22.32
C PRO A 46 -12.65 18.48 21.03
N PHE A 47 -12.67 17.76 19.92
CA PHE A 47 -12.42 18.30 18.59
C PHE A 47 -13.45 17.80 17.58
N HIS A 48 -13.67 18.64 16.57
CA HIS A 48 -14.57 18.38 15.45
C HIS A 48 -13.81 17.74 14.29
N VAL A 49 -14.27 16.59 13.80
CA VAL A 49 -13.69 15.95 12.62
C VAL A 49 -14.22 16.66 11.36
N VAL A 50 -13.32 17.26 10.60
CA VAL A 50 -13.61 17.90 9.32
C VAL A 50 -13.03 17.03 8.20
N LEU A 51 -13.89 16.32 7.49
CA LEU A 51 -13.49 15.45 6.39
C LEU A 51 -13.50 16.23 5.07
N THR A 52 -12.33 16.44 4.46
CA THR A 52 -12.27 17.12 3.15
C THR A 52 -12.57 16.13 2.03
N SER A 53 -13.54 16.44 1.18
CA SER A 53 -13.93 15.59 0.05
C SER A 53 -14.29 16.41 -1.19
N GLU A 54 -14.32 15.75 -2.34
CA GLU A 54 -14.71 16.28 -3.63
C GLU A 54 -15.84 15.42 -4.23
N GLY A 55 -16.80 16.06 -4.89
CA GLY A 55 -17.99 15.40 -5.43
C GLY A 55 -17.67 14.47 -6.59
N ASN A 56 -17.35 13.21 -6.26
CA ASN A 56 -17.13 12.12 -7.19
C ASN A 56 -17.28 10.77 -6.47
N SER A 57 -17.61 9.73 -7.25
CA SER A 57 -17.79 8.37 -6.72
C SER A 57 -16.53 7.83 -6.03
N TYR A 58 -15.35 8.21 -6.50
CA TYR A 58 -14.07 7.79 -5.92
C TYR A 58 -13.96 8.17 -4.44
N GLN A 59 -14.33 9.38 -4.04
CA GLN A 59 -14.29 9.81 -2.64
C GLN A 59 -15.58 9.53 -1.87
N GLU A 60 -16.69 9.28 -2.56
CA GLU A 60 -17.98 8.96 -1.94
C GLU A 60 -17.92 7.69 -1.08
N TRP A 61 -17.42 6.59 -1.63
CA TRP A 61 -17.31 5.32 -0.87
C TRP A 61 -16.27 5.41 0.26
N GLN A 62 -15.18 6.14 0.03
CA GLN A 62 -14.13 6.37 1.03
C GLN A 62 -14.70 7.13 2.23
N THR A 63 -15.47 8.18 1.96
CA THR A 63 -16.19 9.00 2.94
C THR A 63 -17.11 8.14 3.82
N LEU A 64 -17.89 7.23 3.22
CA LEU A 64 -18.79 6.35 3.96
C LEU A 64 -18.05 5.40 4.91
N ILE A 65 -16.94 4.81 4.46
CA ILE A 65 -16.13 3.91 5.28
C ILE A 65 -15.48 4.68 6.44
N MET A 66 -14.89 5.85 6.16
CA MET A 66 -14.31 6.71 7.20
C MET A 66 -15.37 7.11 8.24
N TYR A 67 -16.55 7.56 7.79
CA TYR A 67 -17.65 7.96 8.67
C TYR A 67 -18.15 6.80 9.54
N TYR A 68 -18.26 5.59 8.98
CA TYR A 68 -18.57 4.38 9.75
C TYR A 68 -17.58 4.18 10.91
N HIS A 69 -16.28 4.27 10.64
CA HIS A 69 -15.26 4.09 11.68
C HIS A 69 -15.29 5.21 12.72
N PHE A 70 -15.56 6.47 12.32
CA PHE A 70 -15.81 7.56 13.26
C PHE A 70 -16.99 7.26 14.20
N LYS A 71 -18.15 6.87 13.65
CA LYS A 71 -19.33 6.52 14.46
C LYS A 71 -19.07 5.33 15.38
N LYS A 72 -18.28 4.35 14.93
CA LYS A 72 -17.86 3.21 15.76
C LYS A 72 -17.01 3.66 16.95
N GLN A 73 -16.05 4.56 16.75
CA GLN A 73 -15.23 5.08 17.86
C GLN A 73 -16.10 5.85 18.87
N GLN A 74 -17.03 6.70 18.41
CA GLN A 74 -17.99 7.38 19.29
C GLN A 74 -18.86 6.42 20.10
N ALA A 75 -19.34 5.33 19.47
CA ALA A 75 -20.15 4.34 20.15
C ALA A 75 -19.35 3.50 21.16
N THR A 76 -18.06 3.27 20.89
CA THR A 76 -17.18 2.43 21.72
C THR A 76 -16.63 3.21 22.92
N ASN A 77 -16.35 4.50 22.76
CA ASN A 77 -15.90 5.37 23.84
C ASN A 77 -16.79 6.62 23.95
N PRO A 78 -17.77 6.65 24.87
CA PRO A 78 -18.59 7.85 25.13
C PRO A 78 -17.79 9.10 25.55
N CYS A 79 -16.56 8.90 26.05
CA CYS A 79 -15.64 9.96 26.44
C CYS A 79 -14.60 10.30 25.37
N THR A 80 -14.75 9.81 24.13
CA THR A 80 -13.86 10.18 23.01
C THR A 80 -13.78 11.68 22.84
N GLU A 81 -12.61 12.21 22.49
CA GLU A 81 -12.48 13.63 22.14
C GLU A 81 -13.01 13.93 20.72
N MET A 82 -13.24 12.91 19.88
CA MET A 82 -13.87 13.04 18.56
C MET A 82 -15.40 13.20 18.68
N THR A 83 -15.87 14.43 18.91
CA THR A 83 -17.27 14.67 19.31
C THR A 83 -18.18 15.11 18.15
N GLY A 84 -17.65 15.89 17.21
CA GLY A 84 -18.39 16.36 16.04
C GLY A 84 -17.83 15.82 14.72
N PHE A 85 -18.64 15.88 13.66
CA PHE A 85 -18.24 15.51 12.30
C PHE A 85 -18.93 16.39 11.26
N THR A 86 -18.16 16.94 10.33
CA THR A 86 -18.66 17.64 9.15
C THR A 86 -17.81 17.25 7.95
N ARG A 87 -18.47 16.84 6.86
CA ARG A 87 -17.84 16.69 5.56
C ARG A 87 -17.83 18.02 4.83
N VAL A 88 -16.66 18.49 4.41
CA VAL A 88 -16.50 19.66 3.55
C VAL A 88 -16.42 19.16 2.10
N LEU A 89 -17.54 19.26 1.39
CA LEU A 89 -17.70 18.81 0.01
C LEU A 89 -17.35 19.93 -0.96
N SER A 90 -16.29 19.76 -1.75
CA SER A 90 -16.08 20.57 -2.94
C SER A 90 -16.80 19.98 -4.14
N SER A 91 -17.69 20.73 -4.78
CA SER A 91 -18.43 20.26 -5.94
C SER A 91 -18.60 21.34 -7.01
N GLN A 92 -18.79 20.91 -8.26
CA GLN A 92 -19.01 21.84 -9.37
C GLN A 92 -20.27 22.68 -9.10
N GLY A 93 -20.10 24.00 -9.08
CA GLY A 93 -21.18 24.95 -8.81
C GLY A 93 -21.78 24.88 -7.40
N GLY A 94 -21.19 24.10 -6.47
CA GLY A 94 -21.76 23.89 -5.14
C GLY A 94 -22.97 22.95 -5.14
N SER A 95 -23.00 21.98 -6.05
CA SER A 95 -24.08 21.00 -6.15
C SER A 95 -24.08 20.04 -4.94
N PRO A 96 -25.25 19.70 -4.38
CA PRO A 96 -25.36 18.70 -3.32
C PRO A 96 -25.15 17.27 -3.85
N ASP A 97 -24.93 16.31 -2.95
CA ASP A 97 -24.90 14.88 -3.26
C ASP A 97 -25.74 14.05 -2.26
N SER A 98 -25.86 12.75 -2.55
CA SER A 98 -26.63 11.77 -1.76
C SER A 98 -26.13 11.58 -0.33
N LEU A 99 -24.86 11.83 -0.04
CA LEU A 99 -24.31 11.60 1.30
C LEU A 99 -24.74 12.67 2.30
N MET A 100 -25.30 13.79 1.84
CA MET A 100 -25.86 14.83 2.71
C MET A 100 -27.03 14.33 3.57
N ASP A 101 -27.74 13.28 3.12
CA ASP A 101 -28.79 12.63 3.90
C ASP A 101 -28.23 11.72 5.01
N ILE A 102 -26.94 11.40 4.95
CA ILE A 102 -26.27 10.42 5.82
C ILE A 102 -25.39 11.11 6.85
N MET A 103 -24.72 12.22 6.49
CA MET A 103 -23.78 12.92 7.36
C MET A 103 -23.83 14.44 7.20
N PRO A 104 -23.58 15.21 8.28
CA PRO A 104 -23.48 16.66 8.20
C PRO A 104 -22.46 17.07 7.14
N THR A 105 -22.89 17.90 6.19
CA THR A 105 -22.08 18.31 5.05
C THR A 105 -22.17 19.81 4.85
N TYR A 106 -21.01 20.45 4.71
CA TYR A 106 -20.88 21.79 4.15
C TYR A 106 -20.51 21.70 2.67
N VAL A 107 -21.23 22.39 1.80
CA VAL A 107 -20.97 22.37 0.35
C VAL A 107 -20.28 23.66 -0.08
N ALA A 108 -19.06 23.51 -0.61
CA ALA A 108 -18.27 24.59 -1.19
C ALA A 108 -18.20 24.46 -2.71
N PRO A 109 -18.55 25.49 -3.49
CA PRO A 109 -18.31 25.47 -4.93
C PRO A 109 -16.82 25.27 -5.24
N SER A 110 -16.48 24.36 -6.15
CA SER A 110 -15.10 24.17 -6.59
C SER A 110 -14.52 25.44 -7.23
N VAL A 111 -13.21 25.62 -7.11
CA VAL A 111 -12.49 26.73 -7.73
C VAL A 111 -12.53 26.62 -9.26
N GLY A 112 -12.48 27.75 -9.96
CA GLY A 112 -12.47 27.77 -11.42
C GLY A 112 -11.26 27.05 -12.03
N ALA A 113 -11.45 26.41 -13.19
CA ALA A 113 -10.44 25.58 -13.84
C ALA A 113 -9.08 26.27 -14.10
N HIS A 114 -9.14 27.58 -14.37
CA HIS A 114 -7.96 28.42 -14.61
C HIS A 114 -7.08 28.60 -13.36
N LEU A 115 -7.65 28.51 -12.16
CA LEU A 115 -6.92 28.68 -10.89
C LEU A 115 -6.22 27.37 -10.49
N HIS A 116 -6.90 26.23 -10.66
CA HIS A 116 -6.31 24.95 -10.29
C HIS A 116 -5.41 24.35 -11.38
N ARG A 117 -5.49 24.80 -12.64
CA ARG A 117 -4.59 24.39 -13.74
C ARG A 117 -4.44 22.86 -13.87
N GLY A 118 -5.55 22.13 -13.75
CA GLY A 118 -5.59 20.66 -13.75
C GLY A 118 -5.24 19.98 -12.41
N PHE A 119 -4.68 20.71 -11.44
CA PHE A 119 -4.36 20.21 -10.10
C PHE A 119 -5.52 20.44 -9.12
N ARG A 120 -6.53 19.57 -9.19
CA ARG A 120 -7.79 19.68 -8.43
C ARG A 120 -7.61 19.76 -6.91
N VAL A 121 -6.46 19.31 -6.37
CA VAL A 121 -6.14 19.36 -4.94
C VAL A 121 -6.26 20.77 -4.35
N ILE A 122 -6.12 21.84 -5.17
CA ILE A 122 -6.38 23.24 -4.76
C ILE A 122 -7.81 23.46 -4.23
N ASN A 123 -8.78 22.61 -4.59
CA ASN A 123 -10.13 22.67 -4.02
C ASN A 123 -10.15 22.44 -2.50
N ARG A 124 -9.17 21.74 -1.93
CA ARG A 124 -9.08 21.51 -0.48
C ARG A 124 -8.86 22.80 0.30
N PRO A 125 -7.78 23.58 0.11
CA PRO A 125 -7.60 24.84 0.82
C PRO A 125 -8.71 25.84 0.51
N TRP A 126 -9.21 25.86 -0.72
CA TRP A 126 -10.32 26.73 -1.11
C TRP A 126 -11.60 26.43 -0.32
N SER A 127 -12.03 25.16 -0.30
CA SER A 127 -13.25 24.76 0.41
C SER A 127 -13.11 24.93 1.92
N MET A 128 -11.93 24.66 2.48
CA MET A 128 -11.63 24.93 3.89
C MET A 128 -11.70 26.42 4.22
N TRP A 129 -11.16 27.29 3.36
CA TRP A 129 -11.29 28.74 3.54
C TRP A 129 -12.74 29.19 3.50
N LYS A 130 -13.55 28.69 2.55
CA LYS A 130 -14.99 28.98 2.51
C LYS A 130 -15.72 28.48 3.75
N PHE A 131 -15.42 27.27 4.18
CA PHE A 131 -16.03 26.68 5.37
C PHE A 131 -15.75 27.49 6.64
N VAL A 132 -14.49 27.84 6.91
CA VAL A 132 -14.11 28.54 8.15
C VAL A 132 -14.54 30.01 8.17
N THR A 133 -14.73 30.62 7.00
CA THR A 133 -15.21 32.01 6.86
C THR A 133 -16.73 32.11 6.69
N ASP A 134 -17.43 30.98 6.60
CA ASP A 134 -18.87 30.97 6.49
C ASP A 134 -19.51 31.53 7.78
N PRO A 135 -20.47 32.47 7.70
CA PRO A 135 -21.17 32.96 8.88
C PRO A 135 -21.84 31.85 9.71
N LYS A 136 -22.14 30.70 9.09
CA LYS A 136 -22.73 29.52 9.73
C LYS A 136 -21.70 28.52 10.23
N PHE A 137 -20.40 28.82 10.20
CA PHE A 137 -19.34 27.89 10.64
C PHE A 137 -19.62 27.30 12.03
N LYS A 138 -20.04 28.14 12.98
CA LYS A 138 -20.40 27.71 14.35
C LYS A 138 -21.70 26.91 14.45
N GLU A 139 -22.51 26.80 13.38
CA GLU A 139 -23.62 25.85 13.32
C GLU A 139 -23.10 24.42 13.12
N TYR A 140 -22.03 24.25 12.34
CA TYR A 140 -21.37 22.98 12.08
C TYR A 140 -20.41 22.59 13.20
N VAL A 141 -19.52 23.51 13.59
CA VAL A 141 -18.42 23.25 14.53
C VAL A 141 -18.69 23.91 15.87
N LYS A 142 -18.88 23.09 16.92
CA LYS A 142 -19.14 23.57 18.29
C LYS A 142 -17.88 23.55 19.15
N GLU A 143 -16.95 22.71 18.78
CA GLU A 143 -15.67 22.48 19.43
C GLU A 143 -14.67 23.60 19.11
N ASP A 144 -13.72 23.82 20.02
CA ASP A 144 -12.65 24.81 19.83
C ASP A 144 -11.48 24.26 19.00
N TYR A 145 -11.44 22.94 18.81
CA TYR A 145 -10.43 22.26 18.02
C TYR A 145 -11.07 21.53 16.85
N ILE A 146 -10.31 21.39 15.78
CA ILE A 146 -10.70 20.62 14.59
C ILE A 146 -9.62 19.60 14.26
N TYR A 147 -10.04 18.48 13.71
CA TYR A 147 -9.19 17.50 13.04
C TYR A 147 -9.50 17.53 11.55
N ILE A 148 -8.54 17.98 10.73
CA ILE A 148 -8.66 17.92 9.26
C ILE A 148 -8.30 16.51 8.81
N ALA A 149 -9.27 15.78 8.27
CA ALA A 149 -9.15 14.39 7.83
C ALA A 149 -9.31 14.24 6.31
N GLU A 150 -8.73 13.17 5.76
CA GLU A 150 -8.90 12.75 4.37
C GLU A 150 -9.84 11.54 4.26
N THR A 151 -10.45 11.36 3.09
CA THR A 151 -11.39 10.26 2.86
C THR A 151 -10.76 8.88 2.99
N ASP A 152 -9.44 8.79 2.78
CA ASP A 152 -8.63 7.59 2.93
C ASP A 152 -7.97 7.41 4.30
N HIS A 153 -8.51 8.04 5.33
CA HIS A 153 -8.19 7.74 6.71
C HIS A 153 -9.13 6.67 7.28
N LEU A 154 -8.57 5.70 7.99
CA LEU A 154 -9.32 4.75 8.82
C LEU A 154 -8.87 4.87 10.28
N LEU A 155 -9.83 5.03 11.19
CA LEU A 155 -9.56 5.15 12.62
C LEU A 155 -9.37 3.77 13.25
N LEU A 156 -8.14 3.46 13.66
CA LEU A 156 -7.78 2.18 14.27
C LEU A 156 -8.22 2.12 15.74
N LYS A 157 -8.12 3.24 16.44
CA LYS A 157 -8.45 3.40 17.86
C LYS A 157 -8.87 4.85 18.15
N ASP A 158 -9.34 5.08 19.37
CA ASP A 158 -9.74 6.41 19.82
C ASP A 158 -8.58 7.41 19.76
N LEU A 159 -8.79 8.59 19.17
CA LEU A 159 -7.76 9.57 18.87
C LEU A 159 -7.78 10.72 19.88
N PRO A 160 -6.71 10.91 20.69
CA PRO A 160 -6.61 12.03 21.62
C PRO A 160 -6.15 13.33 20.95
N ASN A 161 -6.54 14.44 21.55
CA ASN A 161 -6.18 15.80 21.18
C ASN A 161 -4.91 16.26 21.91
N LYS A 162 -3.80 16.22 21.20
CA LYS A 162 -2.51 16.77 21.68
C LYS A 162 -2.30 18.25 21.35
N ALA A 163 -3.25 18.91 20.67
CA ALA A 163 -3.14 20.30 20.28
C ALA A 163 -3.37 21.24 21.47
N THR A 164 -2.87 22.47 21.32
CA THR A 164 -3.13 23.60 22.23
C THR A 164 -3.61 24.80 21.41
N PRO A 165 -4.02 25.91 22.04
CA PRO A 165 -4.41 27.12 21.30
C PRO A 165 -3.29 27.69 20.41
N ASP A 166 -2.02 27.33 20.67
CA ASP A 166 -0.84 27.84 19.97
C ASP A 166 -0.03 26.77 19.24
N ILE A 167 -0.31 25.47 19.47
CA ILE A 167 0.45 24.35 18.91
C ILE A 167 -0.49 23.43 18.14
N VAL A 168 -0.20 23.27 16.85
CA VAL A 168 -0.86 22.35 15.94
C VAL A 168 -0.25 20.96 16.06
N VAL A 169 -1.05 19.91 16.03
CA VAL A 169 -0.55 18.53 15.92
C VAL A 169 -0.58 18.12 14.47
N GLY A 170 0.55 17.65 13.94
CA GLY A 170 0.66 17.16 12.57
C GLY A 170 1.46 15.86 12.49
N PHE A 171 1.52 15.29 11.30
CA PHE A 171 2.30 14.10 11.01
C PHE A 171 3.56 14.42 10.20
N TYR A 172 4.62 13.64 10.39
CA TYR A 172 5.87 13.75 9.65
C TYR A 172 5.75 13.10 8.28
N PHE A 173 5.85 13.89 7.21
CA PHE A 173 5.91 13.38 5.85
C PHE A 173 7.36 13.43 5.34
N PRO A 174 8.05 12.29 5.17
CA PRO A 174 9.47 12.29 4.76
C PRO A 174 9.71 12.99 3.42
N TYR A 175 8.75 12.90 2.50
CA TYR A 175 8.83 13.57 1.20
C TYR A 175 8.62 15.09 1.29
N MET A 176 8.24 15.63 2.44
CA MET A 176 8.13 17.08 2.73
C MET A 176 9.38 17.64 3.40
N GLU A 177 10.45 16.86 3.57
CA GLU A 177 11.68 17.34 4.20
C GLU A 177 12.26 18.56 3.44
N PRO A 178 12.57 19.67 4.13
CA PRO A 178 13.23 20.81 3.52
C PRO A 178 14.71 20.46 3.24
N VAL A 179 14.96 19.86 2.09
CA VAL A 179 16.30 19.54 1.59
C VAL A 179 16.81 20.63 0.62
N GLU A 180 18.13 20.69 0.40
CA GLU A 180 18.80 21.73 -0.38
C GLU A 180 18.19 21.96 -1.77
N THR A 181 17.77 20.89 -2.45
CA THR A 181 17.16 20.97 -3.79
C THR A 181 15.83 21.73 -3.82
N ARG A 182 15.26 22.08 -2.66
CA ARG A 182 13.99 22.83 -2.52
C ARG A 182 14.19 24.23 -1.96
N TYR A 183 15.37 24.57 -1.45
CA TYR A 183 15.61 25.84 -0.74
C TYR A 183 15.37 27.05 -1.63
N ASP A 184 15.85 27.03 -2.87
CA ASP A 184 15.64 28.14 -3.80
C ASP A 184 14.16 28.35 -4.08
N THR A 185 13.41 27.27 -4.29
CA THR A 185 11.95 27.34 -4.44
C THR A 185 11.31 27.93 -3.19
N VAL A 186 11.60 27.40 -2.00
CA VAL A 186 11.05 27.92 -0.74
C VAL A 186 11.38 29.40 -0.55
N LYS A 187 12.63 29.81 -0.79
CA LYS A 187 13.09 31.20 -0.65
C LYS A 187 12.39 32.16 -1.60
N ARG A 188 11.91 31.72 -2.75
CA ARG A 188 11.11 32.57 -3.65
C ARG A 188 9.73 32.89 -3.08
N PHE A 189 9.13 31.96 -2.32
CA PHE A 189 7.78 32.11 -1.75
C PHE A 189 7.77 32.51 -0.28
N TRP A 190 8.91 32.41 0.41
CA TRP A 190 9.15 32.88 1.78
C TRP A 190 10.58 33.45 1.91
N PRO A 191 10.87 34.62 1.32
CA PRO A 191 12.22 35.19 1.28
C PRO A 191 12.84 35.47 2.65
N GLU A 192 12.01 35.90 3.60
CA GLU A 192 12.38 36.31 4.95
C GLU A 192 12.69 35.13 5.88
N GLY A 193 12.20 33.93 5.57
CA GLY A 193 12.33 32.76 6.44
C GLY A 193 13.49 31.84 6.13
N ASP A 194 13.84 30.97 7.06
CA ASP A 194 14.84 29.91 6.83
C ASP A 194 14.14 28.62 6.40
N PRO A 195 14.35 28.13 5.15
CA PRO A 195 13.76 26.87 4.68
C PRO A 195 13.97 25.69 5.63
N LYS A 196 15.09 25.65 6.35
CA LYS A 196 15.44 24.58 7.30
C LYS A 196 14.51 24.51 8.51
N THR A 197 13.76 25.58 8.77
CA THR A 197 12.84 25.67 9.92
C THR A 197 11.42 25.22 9.57
N LEU A 198 11.15 24.88 8.30
CA LEU A 198 9.85 24.36 7.90
C LEU A 198 9.60 22.99 8.50
N TYR A 199 8.42 22.82 9.10
CA TYR A 199 7.96 21.51 9.52
C TYR A 199 7.63 20.67 8.29
N PRO A 200 8.15 19.44 8.17
CA PRO A 200 7.83 18.52 7.06
C PRO A 200 6.46 17.86 7.29
N THR A 201 5.42 18.69 7.34
CA THR A 201 4.02 18.32 7.58
C THR A 201 3.12 18.83 6.46
N GLY A 202 1.88 18.36 6.42
CA GLY A 202 0.80 18.86 5.57
C GLY A 202 -0.44 19.30 6.38
N PRO A 203 -1.55 19.61 5.68
CA PRO A 203 -2.80 20.04 6.29
C PRO A 203 -3.64 18.89 6.85
N SER A 204 -3.29 17.64 6.54
CA SER A 204 -3.94 16.44 7.06
C SER A 204 -2.92 15.30 7.19
N PRO A 205 -3.02 14.45 8.23
CA PRO A 205 -3.87 14.63 9.41
C PRO A 205 -3.32 15.75 10.29
N THR A 206 -4.22 16.63 10.73
CA THR A 206 -3.82 17.78 11.56
C THR A 206 -4.90 18.12 12.58
N ILE A 207 -4.54 18.30 13.86
CA ILE A 207 -5.43 18.83 14.91
C ILE A 207 -4.98 20.23 15.29
N MET A 208 -5.88 21.22 15.27
CA MET A 208 -5.56 22.61 15.62
C MET A 208 -6.75 23.33 16.25
N HIS A 209 -6.47 24.41 16.96
CA HIS A 209 -7.52 25.34 17.40
C HIS A 209 -8.16 26.05 16.21
N VAL A 210 -9.47 26.29 16.27
CA VAL A 210 -10.25 26.93 15.18
C VAL A 210 -9.68 28.29 14.77
N ASP A 211 -9.17 29.06 15.73
CA ASP A 211 -8.57 30.38 15.46
C ASP A 211 -7.29 30.28 14.63
N ILE A 212 -6.53 29.19 14.76
CA ILE A 212 -5.36 28.95 13.90
C ILE A 212 -5.84 28.69 12.48
N LEU A 213 -6.84 27.80 12.29
CA LEU A 213 -7.38 27.54 10.96
C LEU A 213 -7.88 28.83 10.29
N ALA A 214 -8.67 29.63 11.02
CA ALA A 214 -9.24 30.88 10.49
C ALA A 214 -8.15 31.85 10.00
N LYS A 215 -6.99 31.89 10.66
CA LYS A 215 -5.84 32.72 10.26
C LYS A 215 -5.12 32.17 9.03
N ILE A 216 -4.93 30.86 8.94
CA ILE A 216 -4.09 30.26 7.88
C ILE A 216 -4.85 29.95 6.59
N ALA A 217 -6.18 29.76 6.63
CA ALA A 217 -6.92 29.13 5.53
C ALA A 217 -6.83 29.92 4.21
N GLU A 218 -6.96 31.24 4.26
CA GLU A 218 -6.81 32.09 3.06
C GLU A 218 -5.39 32.03 2.49
N LEU A 219 -4.37 32.17 3.35
CA LEU A 219 -2.98 32.17 2.93
C LEU A 219 -2.53 30.80 2.41
N TRP A 220 -3.07 29.71 2.95
CA TRP A 220 -2.88 28.35 2.45
C TRP A 220 -3.43 28.20 1.04
N TYR A 221 -4.64 28.70 0.77
CA TYR A 221 -5.21 28.72 -0.57
C TYR A 221 -4.38 29.56 -1.55
N GLN A 222 -4.07 30.81 -1.19
CA GLN A 222 -3.28 31.72 -2.03
C GLN A 222 -1.90 31.12 -2.34
N SER A 223 -1.18 30.63 -1.31
CA SER A 223 0.13 30.01 -1.49
C SER A 223 0.07 28.79 -2.43
N SER A 224 -0.99 27.98 -2.33
CA SER A 224 -1.17 26.82 -3.21
C SER A 224 -1.42 27.22 -4.67
N VAL A 225 -2.19 28.28 -4.91
CA VAL A 225 -2.44 28.81 -6.26
C VAL A 225 -1.17 29.42 -6.85
N ASP A 226 -0.44 30.22 -6.05
CA ASP A 226 0.79 30.89 -6.49
C ASP A 226 1.89 29.89 -6.84
N LEU A 227 2.10 28.88 -5.99
CA LEU A 227 3.02 27.79 -6.27
C LEU A 227 2.65 27.05 -7.56
N LYS A 228 1.36 26.80 -7.79
CA LYS A 228 0.90 26.09 -9.00
C LYS A 228 1.01 26.94 -10.26
N ALA A 229 0.92 28.26 -10.14
CA ALA A 229 1.09 29.18 -11.26
C ALA A 229 2.57 29.28 -11.71
N ASP A 230 3.51 29.02 -10.80
CA ASP A 230 4.95 29.04 -11.08
C ASP A 230 5.45 27.68 -11.58
N SER A 231 5.88 27.61 -12.85
CA SER A 231 6.30 26.35 -13.47
C SER A 231 7.54 25.73 -12.83
N ALA A 232 8.44 26.53 -12.24
CA ALA A 232 9.62 26.01 -11.57
C ALA A 232 9.27 25.43 -10.20
N ALA A 233 8.37 26.07 -9.45
CA ALA A 233 7.86 25.53 -8.20
C ALA A 233 7.02 24.27 -8.43
N ASP A 234 6.15 24.25 -9.44
CA ASP A 234 5.36 23.08 -9.83
C ASP A 234 6.26 21.88 -10.20
N ALA A 235 7.34 22.13 -10.94
CA ALA A 235 8.31 21.08 -11.28
C ALA A 235 9.05 20.51 -10.06
N VAL A 236 9.34 21.33 -9.05
CA VAL A 236 10.10 20.91 -7.85
C VAL A 236 9.22 20.29 -6.76
N LEU A 237 8.04 20.85 -6.52
CA LEU A 237 7.15 20.46 -5.43
C LEU A 237 6.09 19.43 -5.87
N GLY A 238 5.73 19.44 -7.15
CA GLY A 238 4.93 18.41 -7.80
C GLY A 238 3.60 18.14 -7.11
N TRP A 239 3.33 16.85 -6.86
CA TRP A 239 2.05 16.39 -6.32
C TRP A 239 1.79 16.83 -4.87
N ALA A 240 2.83 17.17 -4.11
CA ALA A 240 2.74 17.63 -2.72
C ALA A 240 2.65 19.16 -2.61
N LEU A 241 2.50 19.87 -3.72
CA LEU A 241 2.55 21.34 -3.79
C LEU A 241 1.57 22.03 -2.86
N GLU A 242 0.36 21.51 -2.71
CA GLU A 242 -0.63 22.10 -1.81
C GLU A 242 -0.26 21.91 -0.32
N MET A 243 0.45 20.82 0.02
CA MET A 243 1.00 20.61 1.37
C MET A 243 2.10 21.64 1.65
N TRP A 244 2.91 21.97 0.65
CA TRP A 244 3.88 23.08 0.75
C TRP A 244 3.18 24.42 0.90
N GLY A 245 2.07 24.65 0.20
CA GLY A 245 1.23 25.83 0.39
C GLY A 245 0.76 25.98 1.84
N TYR A 246 0.34 24.89 2.49
CA TYR A 246 -0.03 24.86 3.91
C TYR A 246 1.17 25.22 4.80
N THR A 247 2.30 24.54 4.60
CA THR A 247 3.49 24.71 5.43
C THR A 247 4.09 26.11 5.32
N LEU A 248 4.10 26.70 4.12
CA LEU A 248 4.51 28.08 3.91
C LEU A 248 3.55 29.08 4.58
N ALA A 249 2.23 28.84 4.51
CA ALA A 249 1.25 29.68 5.18
C ALA A 249 1.43 29.66 6.70
N CYS A 250 1.66 28.46 7.27
CA CYS A 250 1.97 28.29 8.69
C CYS A 250 3.26 29.03 9.07
N ALA A 251 4.32 28.88 8.28
CA ALA A 251 5.61 29.50 8.55
C ALA A 251 5.55 31.03 8.52
N LYS A 252 4.88 31.60 7.51
CA LYS A 252 4.64 33.06 7.40
C LYS A 252 3.88 33.64 8.60
N LEU A 253 3.03 32.83 9.22
CA LEU A 253 2.21 33.22 10.38
C LEU A 253 2.81 32.77 11.72
N GLY A 254 4.00 32.15 11.72
CA GLY A 254 4.68 31.71 12.94
C GLY A 254 3.96 30.57 13.68
N VAL A 255 3.15 29.77 12.98
CA VAL A 255 2.42 28.62 13.54
C VAL A 255 3.41 27.51 13.87
N LYS A 256 3.30 26.95 15.08
CA LYS A 256 4.17 25.88 15.58
C LYS A 256 3.48 24.53 15.50
N HIS A 257 4.25 23.49 15.19
CA HIS A 257 3.77 22.12 15.13
C HIS A 257 4.41 21.21 16.18
N HIS A 258 3.59 20.36 16.79
CA HIS A 258 3.99 19.12 17.43
C HIS A 258 3.86 17.99 16.40
N ILE A 259 4.99 17.48 15.92
CA ILE A 259 5.02 16.37 14.99
C ILE A 259 4.89 15.06 15.75
N TRP A 260 3.81 14.34 15.52
CA TRP A 260 3.47 13.13 16.25
C TRP A 260 3.52 11.90 15.34
N GLN A 261 4.59 11.12 15.45
CA GLN A 261 4.81 9.97 14.57
C GLN A 261 3.71 8.90 14.65
N GLN A 262 3.12 8.68 15.83
CA GLN A 262 2.04 7.68 15.97
C GLN A 262 0.70 8.18 15.43
N PHE A 263 0.59 9.44 15.01
CA PHE A 263 -0.69 10.02 14.59
C PHE A 263 -1.30 9.21 13.43
N GLN A 264 -0.48 8.83 12.45
CA GLN A 264 -0.88 7.92 11.38
C GLN A 264 0.25 7.00 10.95
N ILE A 265 -0.09 6.01 10.11
CA ILE A 265 0.83 5.21 9.31
C ILE A 265 0.45 5.32 7.84
N GLU A 266 1.44 5.26 6.94
CA GLU A 266 1.24 5.26 5.48
C GLU A 266 1.85 4.00 4.85
N PRO A 267 1.18 2.84 4.92
CA PRO A 267 1.70 1.59 4.37
C PRO A 267 1.67 1.57 2.85
N ALA A 268 2.73 1.02 2.25
CA ALA A 268 2.74 0.53 0.87
C ALA A 268 3.01 -0.98 0.89
N SER A 269 3.39 -1.63 -0.21
CA SER A 269 3.80 -3.05 -0.16
C SER A 269 5.17 -3.28 0.48
N SER A 270 6.03 -2.26 0.53
CA SER A 270 7.46 -2.41 0.87
C SER A 270 7.92 -1.64 2.10
N TRP A 271 7.06 -0.82 2.70
CA TRP A 271 7.37 -0.05 3.91
C TRP A 271 6.14 0.07 4.81
N HIS A 272 6.38 0.39 6.08
CA HIS A 272 5.36 0.52 7.12
C HIS A 272 4.38 -0.67 7.19
N GLN A 273 4.93 -1.89 7.12
CA GLN A 273 4.15 -3.12 7.03
C GLN A 273 3.51 -3.52 8.36
N ASN A 274 4.09 -3.11 9.49
CA ASN A 274 3.83 -3.68 10.81
C ASN A 274 2.95 -2.76 11.66
N VAL A 275 1.65 -2.73 11.37
CA VAL A 275 0.69 -1.83 12.02
C VAL A 275 0.68 -1.99 13.54
N THR A 276 0.73 -3.22 14.06
CA THR A 276 0.73 -3.47 15.51
C THR A 276 1.98 -2.91 16.20
N VAL A 277 3.15 -3.01 15.56
CA VAL A 277 4.41 -2.54 16.15
C VAL A 277 4.50 -1.01 16.14
N GLU A 278 4.01 -0.38 15.07
CA GLU A 278 4.02 1.08 14.93
C GLU A 278 2.94 1.76 15.79
N ASP A 279 1.91 0.99 16.19
CA ASP A 279 0.79 1.41 17.04
C ASP A 279 0.12 2.75 16.65
N PRO A 280 -0.24 2.95 15.37
CA PRO A 280 -0.78 4.21 14.88
C PRO A 280 -2.26 4.41 15.25
N TYR A 281 -2.73 5.65 15.28
CA TYR A 281 -4.15 5.97 15.48
C TYR A 281 -4.95 5.91 14.18
N ILE A 282 -4.31 6.30 13.07
CA ILE A 282 -4.92 6.36 11.74
C ILE A 282 -4.14 5.46 10.78
N TYR A 283 -4.86 4.63 10.01
CA TYR A 283 -4.33 4.00 8.81
C TYR A 283 -4.65 4.89 7.62
N HIS A 284 -3.63 5.42 6.95
CA HIS A 284 -3.79 6.22 5.73
C HIS A 284 -3.46 5.37 4.49
N TYR A 285 -4.47 4.96 3.74
CA TYR A 285 -4.33 4.07 2.57
C TYR A 285 -4.10 4.84 1.26
N THR A 286 -3.17 5.80 1.28
CA THR A 286 -2.82 6.62 0.12
C THR A 286 -2.06 5.83 -0.96
N PHE A 287 -1.20 4.91 -0.52
CA PHE A 287 -0.45 4.00 -1.39
C PHE A 287 -1.20 2.67 -1.56
N GLY A 288 -1.18 2.14 -2.77
CA GLY A 288 -1.66 0.79 -3.04
C GLY A 288 -0.81 -0.26 -2.31
N VAL A 289 -1.48 -1.27 -1.76
CA VAL A 289 -0.82 -2.47 -1.24
C VAL A 289 -0.98 -3.59 -2.27
N GLU A 290 0.12 -3.85 -2.94
CA GLU A 290 0.27 -4.70 -4.13
C GLU A 290 1.08 -5.95 -3.77
N TYR A 291 0.49 -7.13 -3.93
CA TYR A 291 1.15 -8.41 -3.69
C TYR A 291 0.92 -9.39 -4.84
N SER A 292 1.83 -10.34 -5.02
CA SER A 292 1.50 -11.55 -5.81
C SER A 292 0.47 -12.41 -5.06
N VAL A 293 -0.11 -13.44 -5.70
CA VAL A 293 -1.00 -14.37 -4.98
C VAL A 293 -0.28 -15.14 -3.86
N GLU A 294 1.05 -15.16 -3.89
CA GLU A 294 1.92 -15.73 -2.86
C GLU A 294 2.35 -14.71 -1.77
N GLY A 295 1.84 -13.47 -1.80
CA GLY A 295 2.12 -12.47 -0.76
C GLY A 295 3.44 -11.72 -0.90
N ILE A 296 4.05 -11.74 -2.09
CA ILE A 296 5.29 -10.99 -2.36
C ILE A 296 4.95 -9.55 -2.70
N ALA A 297 5.59 -8.58 -2.04
CA ALA A 297 5.42 -7.17 -2.35
C ALA A 297 5.76 -6.84 -3.82
N MET A 298 4.81 -6.25 -4.54
CA MET A 298 4.92 -5.89 -5.95
C MET A 298 5.22 -4.39 -6.08
N ILE A 299 6.49 -4.02 -5.94
CA ILE A 299 6.92 -2.61 -5.95
C ILE A 299 6.86 -2.05 -7.37
N GLY A 300 6.16 -0.94 -7.55
CA GLY A 300 6.12 -0.19 -8.81
C GLY A 300 5.21 -0.80 -9.89
N GLN A 301 4.40 -1.79 -9.55
CA GLN A 301 3.42 -2.38 -10.47
C GLN A 301 2.22 -2.91 -9.70
N VAL A 302 1.16 -3.22 -10.44
CA VAL A 302 -0.05 -3.80 -9.88
C VAL A 302 0.18 -5.29 -9.55
N GLY A 303 -0.15 -5.69 -8.33
CA GLY A 303 -0.10 -7.06 -7.85
C GLY A 303 -1.31 -7.89 -8.29
N GLU A 304 -1.15 -9.21 -8.22
CA GLU A 304 -2.23 -10.18 -8.44
C GLU A 304 -3.24 -10.15 -7.29
N TRP A 305 -2.80 -9.84 -6.08
CA TRP A 305 -3.68 -9.31 -5.04
C TRP A 305 -3.34 -7.85 -4.84
N SER A 306 -4.33 -6.98 -4.88
CA SER A 306 -4.09 -5.55 -4.88
C SER A 306 -5.25 -4.79 -4.31
N LEU A 307 -4.93 -3.98 -3.31
CA LEU A 307 -5.84 -3.05 -2.70
C LEU A 307 -5.26 -1.65 -2.90
N ASP A 308 -5.56 -1.08 -4.07
CA ASP A 308 -5.35 0.34 -4.42
C ASP A 308 -6.71 0.98 -4.69
N LYS A 309 -7.03 2.02 -3.91
CA LYS A 309 -8.28 2.77 -4.04
C LYS A 309 -8.53 3.31 -5.45
N ARG A 310 -7.47 3.59 -6.23
CA ARG A 310 -7.55 4.15 -7.59
C ARG A 310 -8.28 3.21 -8.58
N ARG A 311 -8.41 1.94 -8.25
CA ARG A 311 -9.20 0.96 -9.02
C ARG A 311 -10.68 1.33 -9.11
N TRP A 312 -11.19 1.95 -8.07
CA TRP A 312 -12.59 2.35 -7.96
C TRP A 312 -12.81 3.81 -8.34
N THR A 313 -11.92 4.38 -9.16
CA THR A 313 -12.07 5.76 -9.66
C THR A 313 -13.24 5.89 -10.63
N TYR A 314 -13.42 4.89 -11.51
CA TYR A 314 -14.42 4.92 -12.60
C TYR A 314 -15.41 3.75 -12.57
N GLY A 315 -15.19 2.77 -11.67
CA GLY A 315 -15.88 1.47 -11.67
C GLY A 315 -16.98 1.29 -10.62
N GLY A 316 -17.37 2.33 -9.87
CA GLY A 316 -18.29 2.23 -8.73
C GLY A 316 -17.60 1.74 -7.46
N PHE A 317 -18.37 1.52 -6.38
CA PHE A 317 -17.83 1.23 -5.05
C PHE A 317 -17.11 -0.11 -5.02
N PRO A 318 -16.14 -0.32 -4.10
CA PRO A 318 -15.56 -1.65 -3.90
C PRO A 318 -16.64 -2.69 -3.56
N PRO A 319 -16.51 -3.95 -3.98
CA PRO A 319 -17.44 -5.00 -3.57
C PRO A 319 -17.36 -5.23 -2.05
N ARG A 320 -18.45 -5.75 -1.47
CA ARG A 320 -18.38 -6.32 -0.12
C ARG A 320 -17.50 -7.56 -0.13
N ASN A 321 -16.97 -7.90 1.04
CA ASN A 321 -16.15 -9.11 1.22
C ASN A 321 -15.00 -9.17 0.23
N LEU A 322 -14.19 -8.10 0.21
CA LEU A 322 -12.94 -8.06 -0.53
C LEU A 322 -12.13 -9.32 -0.24
N SER A 323 -11.53 -9.87 -1.29
CA SER A 323 -10.74 -11.09 -1.18
C SER A 323 -9.63 -10.93 -0.16
N THR A 324 -9.47 -11.96 0.67
CA THR A 324 -8.46 -12.00 1.72
C THR A 324 -7.06 -11.84 1.13
N PRO A 325 -6.17 -11.05 1.75
CA PRO A 325 -4.79 -10.97 1.32
C PRO A 325 -4.12 -12.35 1.36
N PRO A 326 -3.11 -12.57 0.50
CA PRO A 326 -2.24 -13.73 0.59
C PRO A 326 -1.71 -13.93 2.01
N PRO A 327 -1.56 -15.17 2.51
CA PRO A 327 -1.09 -15.42 3.88
C PRO A 327 0.29 -14.82 4.21
N CYS A 328 1.13 -14.58 3.21
CA CYS A 328 2.46 -13.97 3.39
C CYS A 328 2.49 -12.46 3.11
N ALA A 329 1.36 -11.82 2.82
CA ALA A 329 1.29 -10.38 2.68
C ALA A 329 1.63 -9.67 4.01
N GLY A 330 2.00 -8.40 3.93
CA GLY A 330 2.28 -7.59 5.12
C GLY A 330 1.03 -7.45 6.01
N GLU A 331 1.24 -7.27 7.31
CA GLU A 331 0.16 -7.06 8.29
C GLU A 331 -0.77 -5.92 7.86
N CYS A 332 -0.22 -4.85 7.28
CA CYS A 332 -0.97 -3.73 6.72
C CYS A 332 -2.08 -4.15 5.74
N ALA A 333 -1.84 -5.13 4.87
CA ALA A 333 -2.82 -5.63 3.93
C ALA A 333 -4.00 -6.32 4.63
N HIS A 334 -3.69 -7.11 5.66
CA HIS A 334 -4.69 -7.80 6.47
C HIS A 334 -5.53 -6.83 7.28
N VAL A 335 -4.90 -5.84 7.92
CA VAL A 335 -5.61 -4.79 8.68
C VAL A 335 -6.51 -3.97 7.75
N LEU A 336 -5.99 -3.50 6.62
CA LEU A 336 -6.75 -2.69 5.67
C LEU A 336 -7.97 -3.43 5.13
N THR A 337 -7.79 -4.68 4.71
CA THR A 337 -8.89 -5.51 4.20
C THR A 337 -9.94 -5.76 5.27
N ALA A 338 -9.53 -6.04 6.51
CA ALA A 338 -10.45 -6.24 7.62
C ALA A 338 -11.29 -4.99 7.92
N LEU A 339 -10.69 -3.80 7.92
CA LEU A 339 -11.40 -2.53 8.15
C LEU A 339 -12.39 -2.21 7.03
N PHE A 340 -12.03 -2.48 5.77
CA PHE A 340 -12.93 -2.35 4.63
C PHE A 340 -14.11 -3.31 4.74
N ASN A 341 -13.84 -4.60 4.95
CA ASN A 341 -14.88 -5.61 5.05
C ASN A 341 -15.81 -5.37 6.25
N GLU A 342 -15.26 -4.93 7.38
CA GLU A 342 -16.07 -4.57 8.54
C GLU A 342 -17.06 -3.44 8.21
N ALA A 343 -16.58 -2.33 7.66
CA ALA A 343 -17.41 -1.17 7.34
C ALA A 343 -18.44 -1.50 6.26
N THR A 344 -17.97 -2.04 5.14
CA THR A 344 -18.83 -2.35 4.00
C THR A 344 -19.91 -3.35 4.38
N SER A 345 -19.64 -4.34 5.25
CA SER A 345 -20.65 -5.31 5.73
C SER A 345 -21.84 -4.67 6.47
N LYS A 346 -21.69 -3.47 7.05
CA LYS A 346 -22.72 -2.81 7.87
C LYS A 346 -23.37 -1.61 7.20
N LEU A 347 -22.76 -1.05 6.16
CA LEU A 347 -23.29 0.10 5.45
C LEU A 347 -24.50 -0.31 4.59
N PRO A 348 -25.67 0.36 4.71
CA PRO A 348 -26.85 0.03 3.91
C PRO A 348 -26.63 0.41 2.43
N GLN A 349 -27.34 -0.26 1.53
CA GLN A 349 -27.35 0.04 0.08
C GLN A 349 -25.97 0.01 -0.61
N TRP A 350 -24.97 -0.63 0.00
CA TRP A 350 -23.65 -0.78 -0.61
C TRP A 350 -23.70 -1.57 -1.93
N ASP A 351 -24.48 -2.65 -1.97
CA ASP A 351 -24.50 -3.58 -3.11
C ASP A 351 -25.11 -2.97 -4.38
N THR A 352 -25.96 -1.94 -4.23
CA THR A 352 -26.50 -1.20 -5.37
C THR A 352 -25.48 -0.24 -5.98
N ALA A 353 -24.45 0.16 -5.23
CA ALA A 353 -23.38 1.05 -5.70
C ALA A 353 -22.07 0.29 -6.03
N ALA A 354 -21.95 -0.95 -5.56
CA ALA A 354 -20.75 -1.78 -5.69
C ALA A 354 -20.68 -2.47 -7.06
N THR A 355 -20.19 -1.74 -8.05
CA THR A 355 -19.87 -2.28 -9.39
C THR A 355 -18.37 -2.46 -9.63
N GLY A 356 -17.55 -2.18 -8.61
CA GLY A 356 -16.10 -2.24 -8.67
C GLY A 356 -15.55 -3.66 -8.74
N THR A 357 -14.32 -3.80 -9.24
CA THR A 357 -13.59 -5.07 -9.24
C THR A 357 -13.07 -5.42 -7.84
N ASP A 358 -12.93 -6.71 -7.55
CA ASP A 358 -12.33 -7.22 -6.30
C ASP A 358 -10.80 -7.00 -6.25
N THR A 359 -10.18 -7.32 -5.11
CA THR A 359 -8.73 -7.21 -4.86
C THR A 359 -7.91 -8.29 -5.57
N LEU A 360 -8.49 -9.48 -5.82
CA LEU A 360 -7.86 -10.51 -6.65
C LEU A 360 -7.94 -10.17 -8.13
N MET A 361 -6.79 -9.85 -8.70
CA MET A 361 -6.56 -9.75 -10.14
C MET A 361 -6.05 -11.10 -10.66
N HIS A 362 -6.84 -11.79 -11.48
CA HIS A 362 -6.27 -12.80 -12.38
C HIS A 362 -5.41 -12.11 -13.45
N ARG A 363 -4.14 -11.77 -13.14
CA ARG A 363 -2.99 -11.68 -14.09
C ARG A 363 -1.65 -11.32 -13.40
N ARG A 364 -0.64 -12.14 -13.71
CA ARG A 364 0.72 -12.33 -13.13
C ARG A 364 1.76 -11.21 -13.35
N GLY A 365 2.57 -10.96 -12.31
CA GLY A 365 4.05 -10.73 -12.33
C GLY A 365 4.54 -9.27 -12.44
N GLY A 366 5.61 -8.79 -11.76
CA GLY A 366 6.61 -9.39 -10.84
C GLY A 366 7.73 -8.39 -10.43
N GLY A 367 8.14 -8.32 -9.14
CA GLY A 367 9.06 -7.29 -8.53
C GLY A 367 10.60 -7.41 -8.70
N VAL A 368 11.37 -6.71 -7.85
CA VAL A 368 12.73 -6.12 -8.10
C VAL A 368 13.98 -6.90 -7.65
N ALA A 369 15.13 -6.75 -8.34
CA ALA A 369 16.44 -7.39 -8.11
C ALA A 369 17.42 -6.51 -7.28
N GLY A 370 18.44 -7.15 -6.70
CA GLY A 370 19.54 -6.53 -5.96
C GLY A 370 20.90 -7.03 -6.44
N GLU A 371 21.99 -6.50 -5.88
CA GLU A 371 23.39 -6.83 -6.18
C GLU A 371 23.70 -8.35 -6.15
N PRO A 372 24.76 -8.83 -6.84
CA PRO A 372 24.96 -10.27 -7.00
C PRO A 372 25.32 -10.94 -5.67
N ALA A 373 24.39 -11.73 -5.13
CA ALA A 373 24.61 -12.55 -3.94
C ALA A 373 25.47 -13.80 -4.22
N ALA A 374 25.71 -14.17 -5.48
CA ALA A 374 26.60 -15.29 -5.83
C ALA A 374 28.10 -14.94 -5.73
N ARG A 375 28.51 -14.11 -4.76
CA ARG A 375 29.93 -13.89 -4.47
C ARG A 375 30.48 -15.10 -3.72
N GLY A 376 31.48 -15.76 -4.31
CA GLY A 376 32.15 -16.92 -3.74
C GLY A 376 31.62 -18.26 -4.27
N GLU A 377 32.44 -19.30 -4.08
CA GLU A 377 32.24 -20.63 -4.67
C GLU A 377 30.87 -21.23 -4.34
N LEU A 378 30.51 -21.29 -3.05
CA LEU A 378 29.23 -21.85 -2.61
C LEU A 378 28.02 -21.12 -3.22
N GLY A 379 28.07 -19.78 -3.27
CA GLY A 379 26.98 -18.98 -3.85
C GLY A 379 26.79 -19.27 -5.34
N TYR A 380 27.88 -19.50 -6.07
CA TYR A 380 27.83 -19.91 -7.47
C TYR A 380 27.23 -21.32 -7.61
N GLN A 381 27.71 -22.29 -6.82
CA GLN A 381 27.24 -23.67 -6.89
C GLN A 381 25.74 -23.77 -6.57
N VAL A 382 25.29 -23.12 -5.50
CA VAL A 382 23.88 -23.14 -5.08
C VAL A 382 22.96 -22.46 -6.10
N ALA A 383 23.39 -21.36 -6.72
CA ALA A 383 22.60 -20.61 -7.70
C ALA A 383 22.55 -21.24 -9.10
N THR A 384 23.41 -22.22 -9.37
CA THR A 384 23.49 -22.92 -10.66
C THR A 384 23.08 -24.38 -10.58
N ALA A 385 22.98 -24.91 -9.36
CA ALA A 385 22.42 -26.22 -9.04
C ALA A 385 20.92 -26.33 -9.36
N GLY A 386 20.41 -27.55 -9.20
CA GLY A 386 18.98 -27.86 -9.30
C GLY A 386 18.11 -27.31 -8.16
N ALA A 387 16.89 -27.84 -8.07
CA ALA A 387 15.96 -27.49 -6.99
C ALA A 387 16.46 -28.04 -5.66
N TRP A 388 16.26 -27.29 -4.58
CA TRP A 388 16.46 -27.72 -3.21
C TRP A 388 15.13 -27.99 -2.52
N ALA A 389 15.11 -28.75 -1.44
CA ALA A 389 13.92 -28.99 -0.63
C ALA A 389 14.24 -28.84 0.86
N ILE A 390 13.28 -28.35 1.64
CA ILE A 390 13.23 -28.37 3.11
C ILE A 390 11.89 -29.00 3.50
N PRO A 391 11.79 -30.34 3.51
CA PRO A 391 10.51 -31.05 3.66
C PRO A 391 9.75 -30.70 4.93
N ASP A 392 10.47 -30.52 6.06
CA ASP A 392 9.87 -30.18 7.36
C ASP A 392 9.16 -28.81 7.36
N LEU A 393 9.49 -27.96 6.39
CA LEU A 393 8.86 -26.65 6.19
C LEU A 393 7.85 -26.64 5.05
N GLY A 394 7.55 -27.78 4.41
CA GLY A 394 6.67 -27.86 3.23
C GLY A 394 7.30 -27.35 1.94
N ILE A 395 8.61 -27.07 1.93
CA ILE A 395 9.31 -26.52 0.77
C ILE A 395 9.86 -27.67 -0.07
N ASP A 396 9.14 -28.08 -1.11
CA ASP A 396 9.56 -29.21 -1.95
C ASP A 396 10.47 -28.82 -3.12
N ARG A 397 10.45 -27.53 -3.51
CA ARG A 397 11.34 -26.95 -4.51
C ARG A 397 11.73 -25.55 -4.08
N LEU A 398 13.02 -25.27 -4.06
CA LEU A 398 13.65 -24.01 -3.75
C LEU A 398 14.80 -23.80 -4.75
N TYR A 399 14.72 -22.75 -5.55
CA TYR A 399 15.73 -22.40 -6.54
C TYR A 399 16.41 -21.12 -6.11
N PHE A 400 17.74 -21.08 -6.19
CA PHE A 400 18.53 -19.88 -5.92
C PHE A 400 19.00 -19.27 -7.23
N PHE A 401 19.11 -17.94 -7.25
CA PHE A 401 19.54 -17.17 -8.40
C PHE A 401 20.71 -16.26 -8.05
N LYS A 402 21.61 -16.05 -9.02
CA LYS A 402 22.87 -15.29 -8.84
C LYS A 402 22.68 -13.86 -8.33
N ASN A 403 21.48 -13.28 -8.51
CA ASN A 403 21.08 -11.95 -8.05
C ASN A 403 20.55 -11.91 -6.60
N GLY A 404 20.76 -12.96 -5.80
CA GLY A 404 20.27 -13.00 -4.41
C GLY A 404 18.79 -13.23 -4.27
N ARG A 405 18.11 -13.64 -5.34
CA ARG A 405 16.73 -14.10 -5.29
C ARG A 405 16.68 -15.61 -5.16
N ALA A 406 15.61 -16.08 -4.56
CA ALA A 406 15.23 -17.48 -4.58
C ALA A 406 13.72 -17.61 -4.82
N THR A 407 13.27 -18.75 -5.31
CA THR A 407 11.85 -19.06 -5.52
C THR A 407 11.53 -20.43 -4.98
N THR A 408 10.35 -20.57 -4.39
CA THR A 408 9.80 -21.84 -3.93
C THR A 408 8.43 -22.12 -4.54
N THR A 409 7.88 -23.31 -4.31
CA THR A 409 6.47 -23.63 -4.60
C THR A 409 5.49 -22.73 -3.84
N GLU A 410 5.92 -22.08 -2.75
CA GLU A 410 5.08 -21.26 -1.87
C GLU A 410 5.33 -19.74 -2.03
N GLY A 411 6.30 -19.31 -2.84
CA GLY A 411 6.59 -17.89 -3.07
C GLY A 411 8.06 -17.56 -3.31
N SER A 412 8.38 -16.26 -3.40
CA SER A 412 9.76 -15.77 -3.59
C SER A 412 10.46 -15.54 -2.26
N ALA A 413 11.78 -15.64 -2.30
CA ALA A 413 12.69 -15.43 -1.20
C ALA A 413 13.89 -14.60 -1.66
N SER A 414 14.68 -14.11 -0.72
CA SER A 414 16.00 -13.54 -0.98
C SER A 414 17.05 -14.28 -0.18
N TRP A 415 18.30 -14.26 -0.65
CA TRP A 415 19.39 -14.92 0.03
C TRP A 415 20.69 -14.15 -0.10
N THR A 416 21.56 -14.32 0.88
CA THR A 416 22.89 -13.70 0.93
C THR A 416 23.94 -14.69 1.48
N PRO A 417 25.18 -14.66 0.99
CA PRO A 417 26.26 -15.44 1.56
C PRO A 417 26.64 -14.90 2.93
N VAL A 418 26.84 -15.81 3.89
CA VAL A 418 27.28 -15.48 5.26
C VAL A 418 28.78 -15.75 5.40
N ASN A 419 29.24 -16.89 4.89
CA ASN A 419 30.65 -17.28 4.85
C ASN A 419 30.86 -18.36 3.75
N SER A 420 32.01 -19.04 3.74
CA SER A 420 32.35 -20.03 2.70
C SER A 420 31.48 -21.29 2.68
N SER A 421 30.77 -21.61 3.76
CA SER A 421 29.92 -22.81 3.88
C SER A 421 28.46 -22.50 4.26
N ALA A 422 28.07 -21.23 4.35
CA ALA A 422 26.74 -20.85 4.80
C ALA A 422 26.13 -19.67 4.05
N LEU A 423 24.80 -19.74 3.88
CA LEU A 423 23.94 -18.72 3.30
C LEU A 423 22.85 -18.31 4.31
N SER A 424 22.35 -17.09 4.20
CA SER A 424 21.13 -16.63 4.86
C SER A 424 20.01 -16.63 3.83
N LEU A 425 18.88 -17.25 4.14
CA LEU A 425 17.67 -17.26 3.31
C LEU A 425 16.55 -16.53 4.05
N GLN A 426 16.05 -15.47 3.46
CA GLN A 426 14.88 -14.74 3.93
C GLN A 426 13.64 -15.15 3.13
N ILE A 427 12.69 -15.80 3.80
CA ILE A 427 11.46 -16.34 3.19
C ILE A 427 10.29 -16.18 4.17
N CYS A 428 9.16 -15.64 3.70
CA CYS A 428 7.94 -15.44 4.51
C CYS A 428 8.18 -14.72 5.86
N GLY A 429 9.02 -13.67 5.85
CA GLY A 429 9.38 -12.91 7.07
C GLY A 429 10.27 -13.67 8.07
N ARG A 430 10.75 -14.87 7.71
CA ARG A 430 11.69 -15.67 8.50
C ARG A 430 13.09 -15.55 7.91
N ILE A 431 14.09 -15.65 8.77
CA ILE A 431 15.49 -15.79 8.37
C ILE A 431 15.93 -17.21 8.74
N LEU A 432 16.40 -17.95 7.74
CA LEU A 432 16.99 -19.27 7.89
C LEU A 432 18.50 -19.16 7.64
N GLY A 433 19.31 -19.60 8.58
CA GLY A 433 20.74 -19.83 8.34
C GLY A 433 20.92 -21.20 7.71
N LEU A 434 21.37 -21.27 6.46
CA LEU A 434 21.62 -22.50 5.71
C LEU A 434 23.12 -22.83 5.79
N THR A 435 23.48 -23.96 6.39
CA THR A 435 24.88 -24.42 6.41
C THR A 435 25.01 -25.66 5.54
N PHE A 436 25.77 -25.56 4.46
CA PHE A 436 25.92 -26.60 3.45
C PHE A 436 27.02 -27.59 3.83
N ASN A 437 26.85 -28.84 3.40
CA ASN A 437 27.78 -29.93 3.69
C ASN A 437 29.13 -29.78 2.98
N ASP A 438 29.14 -29.16 1.80
CA ASP A 438 30.33 -28.91 0.99
C ASP A 438 30.17 -27.59 0.22
N ALA A 439 31.27 -26.84 0.02
CA ALA A 439 31.25 -25.55 -0.65
C ALA A 439 31.38 -25.64 -2.18
N LEU A 440 32.03 -26.70 -2.67
CA LEU A 440 32.28 -26.96 -4.10
C LEU A 440 31.19 -27.84 -4.70
N HIS A 441 30.71 -28.81 -3.93
CA HIS A 441 29.78 -29.84 -4.39
C HIS A 441 28.61 -30.01 -3.38
N PRO A 442 27.84 -28.94 -3.12
CA PRO A 442 26.77 -28.97 -2.11
C PRO A 442 25.67 -29.95 -2.53
N THR A 443 25.29 -30.86 -1.62
CA THR A 443 24.20 -31.83 -1.84
C THR A 443 23.13 -31.79 -0.74
N SER A 444 23.48 -31.25 0.43
CA SER A 444 22.56 -31.02 1.54
C SER A 444 22.97 -29.80 2.37
N PHE A 445 22.06 -29.33 3.20
CA PHE A 445 22.31 -28.29 4.18
C PHE A 445 21.47 -28.49 5.44
N VAL A 446 21.89 -27.86 6.53
CA VAL A 446 21.06 -27.70 7.73
C VAL A 446 20.52 -26.27 7.74
N ALA A 447 19.20 -26.13 7.72
CA ALA A 447 18.52 -24.84 7.91
C ALA A 447 18.25 -24.60 9.39
N THR A 448 18.69 -23.47 9.91
CA THR A 448 18.52 -23.10 11.32
C THR A 448 17.67 -21.84 11.46
N SER A 449 16.72 -21.86 12.40
CA SER A 449 15.95 -20.66 12.76
C SER A 449 15.45 -20.75 14.19
N ARG A 450 15.69 -19.71 14.99
CA ARG A 450 15.23 -19.60 16.39
C ARG A 450 15.51 -20.87 17.23
N GLY A 451 16.70 -21.46 17.07
CA GLY A 451 17.12 -22.65 17.83
C GLY A 451 16.55 -23.99 17.34
N ARG A 452 15.82 -24.01 16.23
CA ARG A 452 15.38 -25.23 15.55
C ARG A 452 16.21 -25.47 14.29
N SER A 453 16.40 -26.74 13.96
CA SER A 453 17.14 -27.19 12.79
C SER A 453 16.24 -28.04 11.90
N TYR A 454 16.35 -27.86 10.59
CA TYR A 454 15.61 -28.59 9.55
C TYR A 454 16.61 -29.09 8.50
N GLU A 455 16.34 -30.26 7.93
CA GLU A 455 17.20 -30.82 6.89
C GLU A 455 16.81 -30.27 5.51
N GLY A 456 17.81 -29.83 4.76
CA GLY A 456 17.70 -29.42 3.37
C GLY A 456 18.48 -30.32 2.44
N LYS A 457 17.93 -30.63 1.26
CA LYS A 457 18.58 -31.51 0.27
C LYS A 457 18.38 -31.04 -1.16
N LEU A 458 19.38 -31.30 -2.00
CA LEU A 458 19.26 -31.12 -3.44
C LEU A 458 18.32 -32.18 -4.01
N VAL A 459 17.35 -31.76 -4.81
CA VAL A 459 16.37 -32.63 -5.47
C VAL A 459 16.99 -33.20 -6.74
N SER A 460 17.05 -34.52 -6.83
CA SER A 460 17.55 -35.24 -8.02
C SER A 460 16.59 -35.09 -9.21
N VAL A 461 17.13 -34.94 -10.42
CA VAL A 461 16.36 -34.97 -11.68
C VAL A 461 16.83 -36.17 -12.49
N ASP A 462 15.92 -37.09 -12.81
CA ASP A 462 16.15 -38.29 -13.66
C ASP A 462 17.41 -39.12 -13.30
N GLY A 463 17.65 -39.35 -12.01
CA GLY A 463 18.69 -40.26 -11.55
C GLY A 463 20.15 -39.75 -11.64
N ALA A 464 20.37 -38.52 -12.11
CA ALA A 464 21.65 -37.84 -12.00
C ALA A 464 21.57 -36.73 -10.92
N PRO A 465 22.61 -36.55 -10.08
CA PRO A 465 22.69 -35.37 -9.24
C PRO A 465 22.66 -34.14 -10.15
N ALA A 466 21.78 -33.19 -9.87
CA ALA A 466 21.62 -31.99 -10.69
C ALA A 466 22.94 -31.19 -10.71
N GLY A 467 23.71 -31.36 -11.80
CA GLY A 467 24.72 -30.43 -12.28
C GLY A 467 25.78 -29.98 -11.26
N ILE A 468 26.37 -30.88 -10.50
CA ILE A 468 27.68 -30.64 -9.90
C ILE A 468 28.71 -31.05 -10.97
N SER A 469 29.33 -30.04 -11.60
CA SER A 469 30.34 -30.08 -12.67
C SER A 469 30.71 -31.46 -13.26
N VAL A 470 30.43 -31.66 -14.55
CA VAL A 470 31.19 -32.61 -15.36
C VAL A 470 32.08 -31.80 -16.29
N GLU A 471 33.38 -32.07 -16.25
CA GLU A 471 34.39 -31.58 -17.18
C GLU A 471 33.85 -31.52 -18.61
N SER A 472 33.61 -30.30 -19.09
CA SER A 472 33.50 -30.06 -20.52
C SER A 472 34.26 -28.77 -20.78
N SER A 473 35.36 -28.91 -21.52
CA SER A 473 36.19 -27.85 -22.11
C SER A 473 35.61 -26.46 -21.91
N GLU A 474 36.29 -25.63 -21.12
CA GLU A 474 35.93 -24.22 -20.87
C GLU A 474 35.33 -23.60 -22.14
N PRO A 475 34.02 -23.31 -22.17
CA PRO A 475 33.47 -22.49 -23.24
C PRO A 475 34.11 -21.12 -23.10
N GLU A 476 34.60 -20.55 -24.21
CA GLU A 476 35.29 -19.26 -24.19
C GLU A 476 34.47 -18.20 -23.42
N PRO A 477 35.15 -17.29 -22.70
CA PRO A 477 34.54 -16.34 -21.75
C PRO A 477 33.48 -15.37 -22.32
N ASP A 478 33.22 -15.42 -23.64
CA ASP A 478 32.22 -14.65 -24.36
C ASP A 478 30.96 -15.47 -24.78
N SER A 479 30.76 -16.67 -24.24
CA SER A 479 29.59 -17.48 -24.61
C SER A 479 28.31 -17.05 -23.89
N VAL A 480 27.19 -16.98 -24.64
CA VAL A 480 25.84 -16.70 -24.12
C VAL A 480 25.43 -17.65 -22.98
N VAL A 481 26.02 -18.85 -22.95
CA VAL A 481 25.79 -19.91 -21.96
C VAL A 481 26.20 -19.44 -20.55
N GLU A 482 27.40 -18.90 -20.40
CA GLU A 482 27.90 -18.38 -19.10
C GLU A 482 27.05 -17.22 -18.56
N ALA A 483 26.60 -16.34 -19.45
CA ALA A 483 25.81 -15.17 -19.10
C ALA A 483 24.40 -15.52 -18.53
N ILE A 484 23.83 -16.66 -18.91
CA ILE A 484 22.44 -16.99 -18.60
C ILE A 484 22.27 -18.04 -17.49
N ILE A 485 23.28 -18.89 -17.28
CA ILE A 485 23.26 -19.91 -16.21
C ILE A 485 23.08 -19.24 -14.85
N GLY A 486 22.09 -19.70 -14.08
CA GLY A 486 21.76 -19.19 -12.74
C GLY A 486 21.31 -17.72 -12.71
N SER A 487 21.15 -17.09 -13.88
CA SER A 487 20.97 -15.64 -14.00
C SER A 487 19.50 -15.21 -13.93
N GLY A 488 18.60 -16.15 -13.66
CA GLY A 488 17.16 -15.92 -13.52
C GLY A 488 16.74 -15.12 -12.27
N PRO A 489 15.44 -15.09 -11.97
CA PRO A 489 14.38 -15.69 -12.77
C PRO A 489 14.13 -14.91 -14.07
N TRP A 490 13.98 -15.65 -15.17
CA TRP A 490 13.53 -15.15 -16.47
C TRP A 490 12.02 -15.36 -16.60
N ALA A 491 11.34 -14.55 -17.40
CA ALA A 491 9.93 -14.68 -17.72
C ALA A 491 9.75 -15.14 -19.16
N TRP A 492 8.88 -16.13 -19.36
CA TRP A 492 8.41 -16.55 -20.68
C TRP A 492 7.00 -16.01 -20.91
N SER A 493 6.82 -15.04 -21.83
CA SER A 493 5.53 -14.35 -22.01
C SER A 493 4.96 -13.81 -20.68
N GLY A 494 5.82 -13.24 -19.83
CA GLY A 494 5.42 -12.77 -18.50
C GLY A 494 5.21 -13.85 -17.45
N THR A 495 5.36 -15.13 -17.80
CA THR A 495 5.22 -16.24 -16.85
C THR A 495 6.57 -16.59 -16.22
N LEU A 496 6.64 -16.46 -14.90
CA LEU A 496 7.79 -16.82 -14.06
C LEU A 496 7.56 -18.19 -13.37
N PRO A 497 8.63 -18.85 -12.90
CA PRO A 497 10.04 -18.59 -13.20
C PRO A 497 10.52 -19.46 -14.36
N LEU A 498 11.37 -18.89 -15.21
CA LEU A 498 12.21 -19.59 -16.17
C LEU A 498 13.66 -19.50 -15.69
N ALA A 499 14.39 -20.61 -15.66
CA ALA A 499 15.79 -20.61 -15.25
C ALA A 499 16.63 -21.58 -16.07
N TYR A 500 17.79 -21.10 -16.50
CA TYR A 500 18.83 -21.89 -17.15
C TYR A 500 19.79 -22.37 -16.06
N LEU A 501 19.82 -23.68 -15.83
CA LEU A 501 20.66 -24.30 -14.80
C LEU A 501 21.77 -25.12 -15.45
N SER A 502 22.80 -25.45 -14.67
CA SER A 502 23.92 -26.28 -15.11
C SER A 502 23.47 -27.65 -15.61
N GLY A 503 24.26 -28.26 -16.49
CA GLY A 503 23.95 -29.58 -17.08
C GLY A 503 22.81 -29.56 -18.11
N GLY A 504 22.48 -28.38 -18.67
CA GLY A 504 21.43 -28.24 -19.68
C GLY A 504 20.01 -28.37 -19.11
N ILE A 505 19.85 -28.22 -17.79
CA ILE A 505 18.55 -28.31 -17.13
C ILE A 505 17.82 -26.97 -17.24
N LEU A 506 16.59 -27.01 -17.75
CA LEU A 506 15.72 -25.85 -17.85
C LEU A 506 14.61 -25.96 -16.80
N HIS A 507 14.49 -24.96 -15.94
CA HIS A 507 13.30 -24.80 -15.10
C HIS A 507 12.28 -23.95 -15.85
N THR A 508 11.03 -24.42 -15.93
CA THR A 508 9.93 -23.66 -16.50
C THR A 508 8.71 -23.67 -15.57
N PRO A 509 7.77 -22.73 -15.73
CA PRO A 509 6.51 -22.72 -15.00
C PRO A 509 5.65 -23.98 -15.18
N TRP A 510 5.95 -24.78 -16.21
CA TRP A 510 5.18 -25.95 -16.61
C TRP A 510 5.92 -27.27 -16.34
N GLY A 511 7.06 -27.21 -15.64
CA GLY A 511 7.88 -28.38 -15.32
C GLY A 511 9.31 -28.29 -15.87
N PRO A 512 10.12 -29.34 -15.66
CA PRO A 512 11.48 -29.37 -16.15
C PRO A 512 11.53 -29.46 -17.68
N GLY A 513 12.59 -28.91 -18.24
CA GLY A 513 12.92 -28.98 -19.66
C GLY A 513 14.43 -29.10 -19.86
N LYS A 514 14.86 -28.95 -21.12
CA LYS A 514 16.27 -28.97 -21.52
C LYS A 514 16.64 -27.69 -22.24
N TRP A 515 17.89 -27.28 -22.14
CA TRP A 515 18.43 -26.19 -22.94
C TRP A 515 19.89 -26.46 -23.28
N GLY A 516 20.40 -25.73 -24.27
CA GLY A 516 21.81 -25.81 -24.65
C GLY A 516 22.11 -24.95 -25.87
N PRO A 517 23.39 -24.85 -26.26
CA PRO A 517 23.78 -24.11 -27.45
C PRO A 517 23.17 -24.72 -28.72
N VAL A 518 22.82 -23.88 -29.69
CA VAL A 518 22.57 -24.35 -31.07
C VAL A 518 23.93 -24.68 -31.69
N LYS A 519 24.04 -25.77 -32.48
CA LYS A 519 25.34 -26.15 -33.08
C LYS A 519 25.86 -25.01 -33.98
N PRO A 520 27.14 -24.64 -33.90
CA PRO A 520 27.69 -23.59 -34.77
C PRO A 520 27.62 -23.99 -36.24
N VAL A 521 27.39 -23.02 -37.11
CA VAL A 521 27.85 -23.09 -38.51
C VAL A 521 29.34 -22.74 -38.47
N GLU A 522 30.20 -23.49 -39.17
CA GLU A 522 31.65 -23.30 -39.15
C GLU A 522 32.04 -21.82 -39.32
N GLY A 523 32.72 -21.27 -38.31
CA GLY A 523 33.30 -19.92 -38.34
C GLY A 523 32.55 -18.82 -37.58
N ASP A 524 31.38 -19.09 -36.97
CA ASP A 524 30.64 -18.10 -36.17
C ASP A 524 30.06 -18.70 -34.88
N PRO A 525 30.49 -18.27 -33.67
CA PRO A 525 29.88 -18.69 -32.42
C PRO A 525 28.43 -18.17 -32.35
N THR A 526 27.46 -19.06 -32.54
CA THR A 526 26.04 -18.68 -32.50
C THR A 526 25.65 -18.18 -31.11
N LYS A 527 25.05 -16.99 -31.05
CA LYS A 527 24.48 -16.39 -29.81
C LYS A 527 23.13 -16.99 -29.40
N ASP A 528 22.63 -17.96 -30.17
CA ASP A 528 21.35 -18.60 -29.96
C ASP A 528 21.47 -19.87 -29.11
N ILE A 529 20.44 -20.14 -28.31
CA ILE A 529 20.28 -21.39 -27.57
C ILE A 529 19.00 -22.09 -28.03
N PHE A 530 18.90 -23.39 -27.78
CA PHE A 530 17.61 -24.08 -27.83
C PHE A 530 17.02 -24.20 -26.41
N MET A 531 15.70 -24.21 -26.35
CA MET A 531 14.93 -24.63 -25.18
C MET A 531 13.94 -25.71 -25.60
N GLU A 532 13.77 -26.73 -24.76
CA GLU A 532 12.81 -27.80 -24.96
C GLU A 532 12.01 -28.01 -23.68
N PHE A 533 10.70 -27.80 -23.75
CA PHE A 533 9.79 -28.02 -22.64
C PHE A 533 8.36 -28.24 -23.17
N VAL A 534 7.54 -28.98 -22.42
CA VAL A 534 6.15 -29.32 -22.81
C VAL A 534 6.09 -29.88 -24.25
N GLY A 535 7.03 -30.78 -24.58
CA GLY A 535 7.13 -31.46 -25.87
C GLY A 535 7.45 -30.57 -27.08
N SER A 536 7.90 -29.33 -26.85
CA SER A 536 8.15 -28.35 -27.91
C SER A 536 9.57 -27.84 -27.86
N ARG A 537 10.21 -27.73 -29.03
CA ARG A 537 11.55 -27.14 -29.17
C ARG A 537 11.47 -25.74 -29.73
N HIS A 538 12.25 -24.86 -29.10
CA HIS A 538 12.31 -23.44 -29.37
C HIS A 538 13.74 -23.02 -29.62
N ILE A 539 13.95 -22.09 -30.54
CA ILE A 539 15.21 -21.36 -30.72
C ILE A 539 15.07 -20.01 -30.03
N ILE A 540 16.06 -19.65 -29.26
CA ILE A 540 16.07 -18.46 -28.42
C ILE A 540 17.21 -17.56 -28.88
N THR A 541 16.85 -16.34 -29.25
CA THR A 541 17.79 -15.28 -29.58
C THR A 541 17.70 -14.21 -28.50
N PHE A 542 18.80 -13.97 -27.81
CA PHE A 542 18.87 -12.91 -26.79
C PHE A 542 19.03 -11.54 -27.45
N GLY A 543 18.20 -10.60 -27.02
CA GLY A 543 18.26 -9.20 -27.45
C GLY A 543 18.93 -8.32 -26.40
N GLU A 544 18.91 -7.01 -26.66
CA GLU A 544 19.35 -6.01 -25.69
C GLU A 544 18.45 -6.00 -24.43
N CYS A 545 18.91 -5.33 -23.38
CA CYS A 545 18.14 -5.12 -22.14
C CYS A 545 17.67 -6.41 -21.45
N SER A 546 18.43 -7.51 -21.61
CA SER A 546 18.10 -8.82 -21.03
C SER A 546 16.74 -9.36 -21.47
N THR A 547 16.40 -9.13 -22.72
CA THR A 547 15.24 -9.73 -23.38
C THR A 547 15.65 -10.93 -24.23
N PHE A 548 14.70 -11.79 -24.58
CA PHE A 548 14.90 -12.80 -25.61
C PHE A 548 13.64 -12.95 -26.46
N GLN A 549 13.85 -13.38 -27.70
CA GLN A 549 12.80 -13.85 -28.57
C GLN A 549 12.93 -15.37 -28.70
N SER A 550 11.82 -16.06 -28.49
CA SER A 550 11.67 -17.48 -28.76
C SER A 550 10.91 -17.70 -30.05
N VAL A 551 11.39 -18.61 -30.89
CA VAL A 551 10.68 -19.12 -32.06
C VAL A 551 10.48 -20.63 -31.90
N ARG A 552 9.22 -21.08 -31.88
CA ARG A 552 8.90 -22.52 -31.82
C ARG A 552 9.13 -23.15 -33.19
N LEU A 553 9.90 -24.24 -33.24
CA LEU A 553 10.27 -24.89 -34.51
C LEU A 553 9.10 -25.59 -35.23
N GLY A 554 8.02 -25.91 -34.52
CA GLY A 554 6.88 -26.63 -35.08
C GLY A 554 5.92 -25.77 -35.91
N ASP A 555 5.62 -24.55 -35.45
CA ASP A 555 4.60 -23.67 -36.05
C ASP A 555 5.11 -22.24 -36.29
N GLY A 556 6.37 -21.96 -35.97
CA GLY A 556 6.97 -20.63 -36.10
C GLY A 556 6.43 -19.61 -35.09
N SER A 557 5.66 -20.03 -34.08
CA SER A 557 5.10 -19.10 -33.09
C SER A 557 6.21 -18.39 -32.33
N ILE A 558 6.04 -17.08 -32.21
CA ILE A 558 7.02 -16.20 -31.58
C ILE A 558 6.54 -15.82 -30.19
N VAL A 559 7.38 -16.04 -29.19
CA VAL A 559 7.13 -15.64 -27.81
C VAL A 559 8.29 -14.80 -27.31
N LYS A 560 7.99 -13.66 -26.68
CA LYS A 560 9.01 -12.82 -26.04
C LYS A 560 9.18 -13.19 -24.58
N GLY A 561 10.41 -13.09 -24.11
CA GLY A 561 10.74 -13.22 -22.70
C GLY A 561 11.74 -12.15 -22.27
N TRP A 562 11.91 -12.03 -20.95
CA TRP A 562 12.83 -11.06 -20.36
C TRP A 562 13.31 -11.54 -19.01
N LYS A 563 14.52 -11.14 -18.64
CA LYS A 563 15.06 -11.34 -17.31
C LYS A 563 14.42 -10.35 -16.36
N GLN A 564 14.08 -10.81 -15.16
CA GLN A 564 13.61 -9.92 -14.11
C GLN A 564 14.80 -9.14 -13.52
N ILE A 565 15.15 -8.01 -14.14
CA ILE A 565 16.22 -7.08 -13.70
C ILE A 565 15.59 -5.83 -13.16
N LEU A 566 16.00 -5.43 -11.98
CA LEU A 566 15.40 -4.33 -11.28
C LEU A 566 16.47 -3.75 -10.30
N PRO A 567 16.63 -2.42 -10.15
CA PRO A 567 15.96 -1.41 -10.97
C PRO A 567 16.29 -1.62 -12.47
N PRO A 568 15.43 -1.19 -13.41
CA PRO A 568 15.70 -1.33 -14.82
C PRO A 568 17.04 -0.68 -15.13
N GLN A 569 17.86 -1.27 -16.02
CA GLN A 569 19.10 -0.63 -16.44
C GLN A 569 18.76 0.77 -16.95
N LYS A 570 19.43 1.81 -16.42
CA LYS A 570 19.15 3.24 -16.72
C LYS A 570 19.12 3.57 -18.23
N ALA A 571 19.70 2.72 -19.08
CA ALA A 571 19.74 2.84 -20.54
C ALA A 571 18.58 2.14 -21.29
N CYS A 572 17.77 1.34 -20.60
CA CYS A 572 16.69 0.57 -21.20
C CYS A 572 15.36 1.30 -21.06
N LYS A 573 14.94 2.01 -22.12
CA LYS A 573 13.57 2.48 -22.28
C LYS A 573 12.72 1.28 -22.70
N ILE A 574 11.78 0.86 -21.85
CA ILE A 574 10.75 -0.12 -22.22
C ILE A 574 9.65 0.61 -22.98
#